data_AF-A0A9N9RUD5-F1
#
_entry.id   AF-A0A9N9RUD5-F1
#
_cell.length_a   1.000
_cell.length_b   1.000
_cell.length_c   1.000
_cell.angle_alpha   90.00
_cell.angle_beta   90.00
_cell.angle_gamma   90.00
#
_symmetry.space_group_name_H-M   'P 1'
#
loop_
_entity.id
_entity.type
_entity.pdbx_description
1 polymer ?
#
loop_
_entity_poly.entity_id
_entity_poly.type
_entity_poly.pdbx_seq_one_letter_code
_entity_poly.pdbx_strand_id
1 'polypeptide(L)'
;MQRFSIIFNSGIKVNKIRMNFPNIKFECKLSKTQVYSLKNDEKTIQRTCRNLQLSKIISILIPETMTIESMNSAYYRIDEFKIADIFSKNFIDGYVLNGDLCCTSTNDNYENCQFILSERKLTLRLDRELYYSLTAVHLTKFVRKNQDDKLFVTFDVDLSYNHITKIKTELMSEKVEKISINFSWKPEGNDICPSSIAKFLTDMGYSVKECENKYLNNILYSIKVPKIPTNPLNDETYDEWSELLEHTSMIMLGCENNEQTGLNDSNLIKVRRGSVLHYKGFISYSKLKDLIMEIRHMMSENSSFPYIAVSSVPFSNLQKHFKTKLMFITPDMIYASE
;
A
#
# COMPACT_ATOMS: atom_id res chain seq x y z
N MET A 1 18.05 -7.39 14.29
CA MET A 1 17.97 -6.52 15.49
C MET A 1 17.37 -5.19 15.07
N GLN A 2 16.11 -4.92 15.41
CA GLN A 2 15.44 -3.65 15.09
C GLN A 2 15.66 -2.68 16.25
N ARG A 3 16.37 -1.57 16.02
CA ARG A 3 16.49 -0.46 16.96
C ARG A 3 15.61 0.68 16.47
N PHE A 4 14.66 1.08 17.31
CA PHE A 4 13.98 2.37 17.20
C PHE A 4 13.70 2.82 18.62
N SER A 5 14.09 4.04 18.98
CA SER A 5 13.98 4.60 20.34
C SER A 5 12.66 5.35 20.50
N ILE A 6 12.04 5.29 21.67
CA ILE A 6 11.12 6.33 22.14
C ILE A 6 11.47 6.58 23.61
N ILE A 7 11.70 7.84 23.97
CA ILE A 7 11.75 8.32 25.35
C ILE A 7 10.31 8.71 25.70
N PHE A 8 9.71 8.03 26.68
CA PHE A 8 8.51 8.50 27.35
C PHE A 8 8.90 9.00 28.73
N ASN A 9 8.67 10.29 28.99
CA ASN A 9 8.66 10.83 30.34
C ASN A 9 7.20 10.81 30.83
N SER A 10 6.74 9.64 31.24
CA SER A 10 5.65 9.41 32.21
C SER A 10 5.33 7.92 32.23
N GLY A 11 5.53 7.30 33.39
CA GLY A 11 5.41 5.87 33.57
C GLY A 11 3.96 5.39 33.39
N ILE A 12 3.72 4.58 32.37
CA ILE A 12 2.48 3.81 32.24
C ILE A 12 2.87 2.36 31.91
N LYS A 13 2.46 1.42 32.77
CA LYS A 13 2.55 -0.02 32.56
C LYS A 13 1.34 -0.48 31.75
N VAL A 14 1.58 -1.01 30.55
CA VAL A 14 0.56 -1.66 29.71
C VAL A 14 0.44 -3.13 30.09
N ASN A 15 -0.75 -3.58 30.49
CA ASN A 15 -1.05 -5.00 30.66
C ASN A 15 -1.25 -5.67 29.29
N LYS A 16 -0.67 -6.86 29.13
CA LYS A 16 -0.58 -7.66 27.90
C LYS A 16 -1.92 -7.83 27.17
N ILE A 17 -2.07 -7.23 25.99
CA ILE A 17 -2.94 -7.73 24.92
C ILE A 17 -2.05 -8.50 23.94
N ARG A 18 -2.21 -9.83 23.86
CA ARG A 18 -1.56 -10.67 22.83
C ARG A 18 -2.37 -10.56 21.53
N MET A 19 -2.07 -9.56 20.71
CA MET A 19 -2.17 -9.74 19.26
C MET A 19 -0.74 -9.98 18.76
N ASN A 20 -0.47 -11.13 18.14
CA ASN A 20 0.86 -11.50 17.64
C ASN A 20 1.22 -10.66 16.39
N PHE A 21 1.55 -9.38 16.59
CA PHE A 21 2.41 -8.59 15.71
C PHE A 21 3.38 -7.76 16.57
N PRO A 22 4.51 -8.35 17.01
CA PRO A 22 5.46 -7.64 17.86
C PRO A 22 6.16 -6.51 17.07
N ASN A 23 6.33 -5.37 17.74
CA ASN A 23 7.18 -4.22 17.36
C ASN A 23 6.70 -3.34 16.19
N ILE A 24 5.48 -2.78 16.27
CA ILE A 24 5.09 -1.65 15.41
C ILE A 24 5.27 -0.35 16.22
N LYS A 25 6.15 0.53 15.75
CA LYS A 25 6.26 1.92 16.21
C LYS A 25 5.63 2.83 15.15
N PHE A 26 4.77 3.73 15.58
CA PHE A 26 4.10 4.70 14.71
C PHE A 26 4.87 6.03 14.75
N GLU A 27 5.39 6.47 13.61
CA GLU A 27 5.81 7.85 13.41
C GLU A 27 4.81 8.48 12.43
N CYS A 28 3.87 9.26 12.95
CA CYS A 28 2.96 10.04 12.12
C CYS A 28 3.66 11.34 11.73
N LYS A 29 4.31 11.35 10.57
CA LYS A 29 4.56 12.63 9.89
C LYS A 29 3.30 12.94 9.12
N LEU A 30 2.56 13.93 9.59
CA LEU A 30 1.41 14.58 8.93
C LEU A 30 1.86 15.20 7.60
N SER A 31 2.21 14.37 6.62
CA SER A 31 2.40 14.82 5.25
C SER A 31 1.01 14.90 4.62
N LYS A 32 0.41 16.10 4.66
CA LYS A 32 -0.94 16.41 4.13
C LYS A 32 -1.91 15.24 4.31
N THR A 33 -2.55 15.11 5.47
CA THR A 33 -3.73 14.23 5.64
C THR A 33 -4.60 14.37 4.41
N GLN A 34 -4.81 13.28 3.70
CA GLN A 34 -5.58 13.34 2.47
C GLN A 34 -7.02 13.03 2.83
N VAL A 35 -7.81 14.08 3.08
CA VAL A 35 -9.26 13.97 3.13
C VAL A 35 -9.79 13.96 1.71
N TYR A 36 -10.60 12.96 1.40
CA TYR A 36 -11.22 12.75 0.12
C TYR A 36 -12.72 13.00 0.23
N SER A 37 -13.21 14.03 -0.44
CA SER A 37 -14.64 14.20 -0.69
C SER A 37 -15.09 13.30 -1.86
N LEU A 38 -16.36 12.90 -1.87
CA LEU A 38 -17.00 12.17 -2.98
C LEU A 38 -16.99 12.95 -4.30
N LYS A 39 -16.87 14.27 -4.30
CA LYS A 39 -16.72 15.12 -5.50
C LYS A 39 -15.37 14.99 -6.20
N ASN A 40 -14.38 14.36 -5.57
CA ASN A 40 -13.09 14.18 -6.20
C ASN A 40 -13.25 13.45 -7.53
N ASP A 41 -12.68 14.02 -8.60
CA ASP A 41 -12.70 13.38 -9.90
C ASP A 41 -11.92 12.06 -9.90
N GLU A 42 -12.19 11.20 -10.87
CA GLU A 42 -11.52 9.90 -10.97
C GLU A 42 -9.99 10.07 -11.06
N LYS A 43 -9.51 11.17 -11.68
CA LYS A 43 -8.07 11.47 -11.79
C LYS A 43 -7.43 11.70 -10.42
N THR A 44 -8.11 12.33 -9.48
CA THR A 44 -7.61 12.56 -8.11
C THR A 44 -7.53 11.26 -7.32
N ILE A 45 -8.52 10.37 -7.49
CA ILE A 45 -8.48 9.01 -6.92
C ILE A 45 -7.30 8.24 -7.50
N GLN A 46 -7.16 8.24 -8.83
CA GLN A 46 -6.08 7.53 -9.51
C GLN A 46 -4.72 8.03 -9.03
N ARG A 47 -4.49 9.34 -8.98
CA ARG A 47 -3.24 9.93 -8.45
C ARG A 47 -2.97 9.54 -6.99
N THR A 48 -4.00 9.40 -6.19
CA THR A 48 -3.90 9.00 -4.79
C THR A 48 -3.51 7.55 -4.65
N CYS A 49 -4.27 6.68 -5.30
CA CYS A 49 -4.05 5.24 -5.30
C CYS A 49 -2.67 4.92 -5.91
N ARG A 50 -2.22 5.72 -6.89
CA ARG A 50 -0.88 5.63 -7.50
C ARG A 50 0.25 5.88 -6.50
N ASN A 51 -0.02 6.54 -5.39
CA ASN A 51 0.97 6.72 -4.33
C ASN A 51 0.90 5.59 -3.29
N LEU A 52 0.04 4.59 -3.49
CA LEU A 52 -0.22 3.43 -2.65
C LEU A 52 0.09 2.11 -3.38
N GLN A 53 0.94 2.19 -4.42
CA GLN A 53 1.14 1.21 -5.51
C GLN A 53 1.10 -0.26 -5.09
N LEU A 54 1.63 -0.59 -3.91
CA LEU A 54 1.61 -1.94 -3.34
C LEU A 54 1.42 -1.90 -1.84
N SER A 55 0.32 -2.49 -1.39
CA SER A 55 -0.05 -2.50 0.03
C SER A 55 0.01 -3.91 0.59
N LYS A 56 0.62 -4.02 1.78
CA LYS A 56 0.70 -5.27 2.54
C LYS A 56 -0.52 -5.43 3.44
N ILE A 57 -0.99 -4.33 4.00
CA ILE A 57 -2.15 -4.27 4.87
C ILE A 57 -3.04 -3.11 4.44
N ILE A 58 -4.32 -3.37 4.26
CA ILE A 58 -5.37 -2.36 4.15
C ILE A 58 -6.30 -2.53 5.35
N SER A 59 -6.54 -1.46 6.09
CA SER A 59 -7.53 -1.43 7.17
C SER A 59 -8.62 -0.43 6.84
N ILE A 60 -9.87 -0.79 7.08
CA ILE A 60 -11.03 0.04 6.74
C ILE A 60 -11.93 0.13 7.96
N LEU A 61 -12.27 1.36 8.36
CA LEU A 61 -13.28 1.62 9.38
C LEU A 61 -14.56 2.05 8.68
N ILE A 62 -15.60 1.22 8.76
CA ILE A 62 -16.90 1.45 8.12
C ILE A 62 -18.05 1.49 9.14
N PRO A 63 -19.13 2.23 8.83
CA PRO A 63 -20.37 2.20 9.61
C PRO A 63 -21.11 0.87 9.55
N GLU A 64 -22.00 0.67 10.51
CA GLU A 64 -23.02 -0.39 10.47
C GLU A 64 -23.83 -0.37 9.16
N THR A 65 -24.21 -1.57 8.70
CA THR A 65 -25.01 -1.93 7.51
C THR A 65 -24.28 -2.15 6.19
N MET A 66 -23.02 -1.74 6.06
CA MET A 66 -22.27 -1.91 4.82
C MET A 66 -21.42 -3.18 4.83
N THR A 67 -21.59 -4.00 3.81
CA THR A 67 -20.66 -5.09 3.48
C THR A 67 -19.87 -4.67 2.25
N ILE A 68 -18.56 -4.59 2.40
CA ILE A 68 -17.65 -4.50 1.26
C ILE A 68 -17.40 -5.94 0.80
N GLU A 69 -17.53 -6.19 -0.50
CA GLU A 69 -17.12 -7.48 -1.04
C GLU A 69 -15.65 -7.75 -0.68
N SER A 70 -15.36 -8.95 -0.20
CA SER A 70 -14.00 -9.29 0.22
C SER A 70 -13.02 -9.06 -0.93
N MET A 71 -11.88 -8.41 -0.67
CA MET A 71 -10.73 -8.38 -1.58
C MET A 71 -10.04 -9.75 -1.73
N ASN A 72 -10.82 -10.83 -1.79
CA ASN A 72 -10.35 -12.18 -2.04
C ASN A 72 -9.84 -12.24 -3.48
N SER A 73 -8.58 -11.89 -3.64
CA SER A 73 -7.84 -12.04 -4.86
C SER A 73 -6.63 -12.91 -4.58
N ALA A 74 -6.50 -13.97 -5.36
CA ALA A 74 -5.27 -14.72 -5.43
C ALA A 74 -4.12 -13.81 -5.88
N TYR A 75 -2.97 -14.00 -5.26
CA TYR A 75 -1.69 -13.52 -5.75
C TYR A 75 -0.73 -14.71 -5.76
N TYR A 76 0.39 -14.55 -6.43
CA TYR A 76 1.32 -15.64 -6.64
C TYR A 76 2.68 -15.30 -6.06
N ARG A 77 3.42 -16.34 -5.69
CA ARG A 77 4.77 -16.25 -5.16
C ARG A 77 5.71 -17.19 -5.89
N ILE A 78 6.92 -16.71 -6.16
CA ILE A 78 8.05 -17.51 -6.64
C ILE A 78 9.22 -17.22 -5.71
N ASP A 79 9.90 -18.24 -5.19
CA ASP A 79 11.00 -18.04 -4.25
C ASP A 79 12.36 -17.77 -4.93
N GLU A 80 12.56 -18.28 -6.15
CA GLU A 80 13.82 -18.18 -6.90
C GLU A 80 13.62 -17.55 -8.29
N PHE A 81 13.17 -16.31 -8.34
CA PHE A 81 12.89 -15.61 -9.60
C PHE A 81 14.12 -14.87 -10.15
N LYS A 82 14.36 -14.99 -11.47
CA LYS A 82 15.41 -14.23 -12.16
C LYS A 82 14.81 -12.93 -12.69
N ILE A 83 15.27 -11.79 -12.16
CA ILE A 83 14.71 -10.47 -12.53
C ILE A 83 14.82 -10.18 -14.03
N ALA A 84 15.85 -10.70 -14.68
CA ALA A 84 16.07 -10.54 -16.11
C ALA A 84 14.94 -11.13 -16.99
N ASP A 85 14.15 -12.08 -16.48
CA ASP A 85 13.04 -12.67 -17.24
C ASP A 85 11.85 -11.72 -17.39
N ILE A 86 11.74 -10.69 -16.54
CA ILE A 86 10.78 -9.58 -16.73
C ILE A 86 11.03 -8.86 -18.05
N PHE A 87 12.28 -8.84 -18.51
CA PHE A 87 12.69 -8.18 -19.75
C PHE A 87 12.62 -9.10 -20.97
N SER A 88 12.11 -10.32 -20.81
CA SER A 88 11.84 -11.16 -21.97
C SER A 88 10.68 -10.56 -22.78
N LYS A 89 10.83 -10.55 -24.11
CA LYS A 89 9.81 -10.02 -25.02
C LYS A 89 8.44 -10.63 -24.74
N ASN A 90 8.39 -11.95 -24.59
CA ASN A 90 7.15 -12.68 -24.35
C ASN A 90 6.49 -12.28 -23.01
N PHE A 91 7.28 -11.99 -21.96
CA PHE A 91 6.72 -11.54 -20.69
C PHE A 91 6.19 -10.11 -20.78
N ILE A 92 6.93 -9.22 -21.44
CA ILE A 92 6.51 -7.82 -21.64
C ILE A 92 5.23 -7.76 -22.48
N ASP A 93 5.28 -8.35 -23.67
CA ASP A 93 4.15 -8.35 -24.61
C ASP A 93 2.96 -9.11 -24.00
N GLY A 94 3.18 -10.24 -23.33
CA GLY A 94 2.11 -11.05 -22.77
C GLY A 94 1.42 -10.44 -21.54
N TYR A 95 2.19 -9.79 -20.65
CA TYR A 95 1.69 -9.46 -19.31
C TYR A 95 1.89 -8.01 -18.89
N VAL A 96 3.03 -7.40 -19.24
CA VAL A 96 3.31 -6.01 -18.84
C VAL A 96 2.49 -5.03 -19.66
N LEU A 97 2.39 -5.24 -20.97
CA LEU A 97 1.68 -4.33 -21.87
C LEU A 97 0.18 -4.62 -21.98
N ASN A 98 -0.25 -5.86 -21.71
CA ASN A 98 -1.64 -6.33 -21.89
C ASN A 98 -2.38 -6.57 -20.56
N GLY A 99 -1.97 -5.89 -19.49
CA GLY A 99 -2.61 -5.99 -18.18
C GLY A 99 -1.99 -5.08 -17.12
N ASP A 100 -2.65 -5.04 -15.97
CA ASP A 100 -2.11 -4.43 -14.76
C ASP A 100 -1.31 -5.48 -13.98
N LEU A 101 -0.02 -5.57 -14.31
CA LEU A 101 0.94 -6.39 -13.59
C LEU A 101 1.53 -5.62 -12.41
N CYS A 102 1.35 -6.18 -11.23
CA CYS A 102 1.97 -5.75 -9.99
C CYS A 102 2.92 -6.84 -9.51
N CYS A 103 4.18 -6.51 -9.27
CA CYS A 103 5.17 -7.46 -8.77
C CYS A 103 6.17 -6.77 -7.83
N THR A 104 6.60 -7.45 -6.77
CA THR A 104 7.67 -6.95 -5.89
C THR A 104 8.46 -8.07 -5.25
N SER A 105 9.71 -7.78 -4.91
CA SER A 105 10.53 -8.64 -4.03
C SER A 105 9.88 -8.80 -2.65
N THR A 106 9.85 -10.01 -2.09
CA THR A 106 9.17 -10.30 -0.82
C THR A 106 10.04 -10.10 0.43
N ASN A 107 11.36 -10.07 0.28
CA ASN A 107 12.30 -10.05 1.40
C ASN A 107 13.06 -8.72 1.45
N ASP A 108 13.15 -8.16 2.64
CA ASP A 108 13.92 -6.95 2.92
C ASP A 108 15.43 -7.25 2.97
N ASN A 109 15.79 -8.53 3.13
CA ASN A 109 17.18 -8.99 3.26
C ASN A 109 17.92 -9.10 1.93
N TYR A 110 17.28 -8.81 0.78
CA TYR A 110 18.02 -8.68 -0.46
C TYR A 110 18.85 -7.40 -0.39
N GLU A 111 20.13 -7.56 -0.05
CA GLU A 111 21.05 -6.43 0.11
C GLU A 111 21.37 -5.79 -1.25
N ASN A 112 21.44 -6.60 -2.31
CA ASN A 112 22.01 -6.16 -3.57
C ASN A 112 20.94 -5.67 -4.57
N CYS A 113 19.77 -6.30 -4.60
CA CYS A 113 18.71 -5.96 -5.55
C CYS A 113 17.30 -6.17 -4.98
N GLN A 114 16.49 -5.12 -4.94
CA GLN A 114 15.04 -5.20 -4.71
C GLN A 114 14.33 -4.54 -5.87
N PHE A 115 13.08 -4.93 -6.12
CA PHE A 115 12.31 -4.28 -7.19
C PHE A 115 10.82 -4.18 -6.93
N ILE A 116 10.22 -3.25 -7.66
CA ILE A 116 8.79 -3.06 -7.83
C ILE A 116 8.51 -2.91 -9.32
N LEU A 117 7.58 -3.69 -9.83
CA LEU A 117 6.96 -3.48 -11.13
C LEU A 117 5.49 -3.13 -10.89
N SER A 118 5.09 -1.93 -11.31
CA SER A 118 3.71 -1.46 -11.22
C SER A 118 3.49 -0.41 -12.31
N GLU A 119 2.30 -0.36 -12.91
CA GLU A 119 1.96 0.63 -13.95
C GLU A 119 3.00 0.70 -15.09
N ARG A 120 3.50 -0.46 -15.54
CA ARG A 120 4.54 -0.57 -16.59
C ARG A 120 5.85 0.12 -16.24
N LYS A 121 6.09 0.42 -14.97
CA LYS A 121 7.36 0.98 -14.47
C LYS A 121 8.05 -0.02 -13.57
N LEU A 122 9.30 -0.29 -13.87
CA LEU A 122 10.16 -1.11 -13.03
C LEU A 122 11.12 -0.19 -12.28
N THR A 123 10.98 -0.21 -10.95
CA THR A 123 11.91 0.45 -10.03
C THR A 123 12.80 -0.61 -9.40
N LEU A 124 14.10 -0.51 -9.65
CA LEU A 124 15.15 -1.29 -9.00
C LEU A 124 15.78 -0.47 -7.87
N ARG A 125 16.05 -1.13 -6.77
CA ARG A 125 16.91 -0.67 -5.69
C ARG A 125 18.18 -1.48 -5.76
N LEU A 126 19.28 -0.82 -6.08
CA LEU A 126 20.58 -1.44 -6.26
C LEU A 126 21.55 -0.91 -5.20
N ASP A 127 22.50 -1.74 -4.82
CA ASP A 127 23.69 -1.22 -4.16
C ASP A 127 24.58 -0.44 -5.15
N ARG A 128 25.56 0.26 -4.59
CA ARG A 128 26.46 1.13 -5.35
C ARG A 128 27.35 0.33 -6.31
N GLU A 129 27.84 -0.82 -5.89
CA GLU A 129 28.75 -1.67 -6.67
C GLU A 129 28.03 -2.28 -7.87
N LEU A 130 26.87 -2.87 -7.63
CA LEU A 130 25.99 -3.42 -8.65
C LEU A 130 25.56 -2.33 -9.62
N TYR A 131 25.12 -1.17 -9.14
CA TYR A 131 24.76 -0.03 -10.01
C TYR A 131 25.91 0.38 -10.95
N TYR A 132 27.12 0.59 -10.43
CA TYR A 132 28.26 0.99 -11.27
C TYR A 132 28.76 -0.14 -12.17
N SER A 133 28.45 -1.39 -11.86
CA SER A 133 28.75 -2.52 -12.72
C SER A 133 27.80 -2.66 -13.92
N LEU A 134 26.64 -1.99 -13.91
CA LEU A 134 25.69 -1.94 -15.03
C LEU A 134 26.11 -0.83 -16.01
N THR A 135 26.96 -1.20 -16.97
CA THR A 135 27.66 -0.28 -17.88
C THR A 135 26.80 0.37 -18.98
N ALA A 136 25.71 -0.25 -19.40
CA ALA A 136 24.80 0.18 -20.47
C ALA A 136 23.63 1.02 -19.94
N VAL A 137 23.54 1.08 -18.62
CA VAL A 137 22.44 1.62 -17.85
C VAL A 137 22.82 3.07 -17.46
N HIS A 138 23.02 3.91 -18.48
CA HIS A 138 22.92 5.37 -18.34
C HIS A 138 21.45 5.72 -18.12
N LEU A 139 20.99 5.46 -16.90
CA LEU A 139 19.58 5.44 -16.52
C LEU A 139 18.94 6.80 -16.62
N THR A 140 18.16 6.96 -17.68
CA THR A 140 17.18 8.01 -17.78
C THR A 140 16.06 7.74 -16.75
N LYS A 141 16.17 8.35 -15.57
CA LYS A 141 15.26 9.45 -15.17
C LYS A 141 15.38 9.88 -13.72
N PHE A 142 15.77 9.04 -12.75
CA PHE A 142 15.89 9.49 -11.35
C PHE A 142 16.84 8.61 -10.53
N VAL A 143 18.03 9.13 -10.21
CA VAL A 143 18.90 8.56 -9.19
C VAL A 143 18.72 9.36 -7.90
N ARG A 144 18.01 8.79 -6.92
CA ARG A 144 17.92 9.37 -5.58
C ARG A 144 18.91 8.65 -4.67
N LYS A 145 19.92 9.38 -4.16
CA LYS A 145 20.74 8.88 -3.06
C LYS A 145 19.91 8.92 -1.78
N ASN A 146 19.79 7.78 -1.12
CA ASN A 146 19.26 7.70 0.24
C ASN A 146 20.41 7.69 1.26
N GLN A 147 20.07 7.84 2.54
CA GLN A 147 21.02 7.84 3.66
C GLN A 147 21.82 6.52 3.78
N ASP A 148 21.37 5.43 3.14
CA ASP A 148 21.98 4.10 3.20
C ASP A 148 22.86 3.76 1.98
N ASP A 149 23.29 4.76 1.19
CA ASP A 149 24.16 4.58 0.01
C ASP A 149 23.62 3.64 -1.10
N LYS A 150 22.31 3.32 -1.06
CA LYS A 150 21.60 2.59 -2.12
C LYS A 150 21.11 3.54 -3.20
N LEU A 151 21.10 3.05 -4.44
CA LEU A 151 20.67 3.78 -5.63
C LEU A 151 19.35 3.22 -6.14
N PHE A 152 18.46 4.15 -6.48
CA PHE A 152 17.17 3.82 -7.09
C PHE A 152 17.21 4.12 -8.57
N VAL A 153 16.61 3.21 -9.31
CA VAL A 153 16.64 3.20 -10.75
C VAL A 153 15.22 2.91 -11.20
N THR A 154 14.60 3.83 -11.90
CA THR A 154 13.26 3.60 -12.46
C THR A 154 13.31 3.77 -13.96
N PHE A 155 12.72 2.83 -14.68
CA PHE A 155 12.51 2.92 -16.11
C PHE A 155 11.11 2.45 -16.48
N ASP A 156 10.61 3.05 -17.55
CA ASP A 156 9.38 2.61 -18.20
C ASP A 156 9.71 1.30 -18.94
N VAL A 157 8.91 0.25 -18.76
CA VAL A 157 9.13 -1.05 -19.45
C VAL A 157 8.71 -0.97 -20.92
N ASP A 158 7.98 0.07 -21.30
CA ASP A 158 7.60 0.42 -22.68
C ASP A 158 8.74 1.10 -23.48
N LEU A 159 9.99 0.88 -23.06
CA LEU A 159 11.17 1.36 -23.77
C LEU A 159 11.40 0.52 -25.04
N SER A 160 12.18 1.08 -25.98
CA SER A 160 12.53 0.35 -27.21
C SER A 160 13.18 -1.01 -26.90
N TYR A 161 12.90 -2.00 -27.75
CA TYR A 161 13.40 -3.36 -27.59
C TYR A 161 14.91 -3.43 -27.40
N ASN A 162 15.68 -2.56 -28.08
CA ASN A 162 17.13 -2.46 -27.97
C ASN A 162 17.59 -2.02 -26.56
N HIS A 163 16.82 -1.18 -25.87
CA HIS A 163 17.11 -0.81 -24.49
C HIS A 163 16.81 -1.97 -23.54
N ILE A 164 15.67 -2.64 -23.73
CA ILE A 164 15.25 -3.80 -22.91
C ILE A 164 16.29 -4.93 -23.00
N THR A 165 16.77 -5.25 -24.21
CA THR A 165 17.78 -6.31 -24.39
C THR A 165 19.12 -5.98 -23.74
N LYS A 166 19.56 -4.71 -23.78
CA LYS A 166 20.76 -4.27 -23.06
C LYS A 166 20.60 -4.46 -21.56
N ILE A 167 19.50 -3.95 -20.98
CA ILE A 167 19.21 -4.09 -19.55
C ILE A 167 19.15 -5.57 -19.16
N LYS A 168 18.45 -6.38 -19.96
CA LYS A 168 18.38 -7.83 -19.76
C LYS A 168 19.77 -8.45 -19.69
N THR A 169 20.64 -8.12 -20.64
CA THR A 169 21.99 -8.72 -20.72
C THR A 169 22.82 -8.42 -19.48
N GLU A 170 22.72 -7.20 -18.95
CA GLU A 170 23.45 -6.81 -17.75
C GLU A 170 22.87 -7.43 -16.47
N LEU A 171 21.53 -7.55 -16.38
CA LEU A 171 20.86 -8.20 -15.26
C LEU A 171 20.92 -9.74 -15.31
N MET A 172 21.23 -10.33 -16.47
CA MET A 172 21.52 -11.76 -16.65
C MET A 172 22.93 -12.13 -16.15
N SER A 173 23.76 -11.15 -15.79
CA SER A 173 25.07 -11.45 -15.21
C SER A 173 24.90 -12.19 -13.88
N GLU A 174 25.84 -13.08 -13.55
CA GLU A 174 25.86 -13.87 -12.29
C GLU A 174 25.85 -12.99 -11.02
N LYS A 175 25.95 -11.67 -11.17
CA LYS A 175 25.95 -10.67 -10.10
C LYS A 175 24.57 -10.41 -9.50
N VAL A 176 23.49 -10.76 -10.21
CA VAL A 176 22.12 -10.59 -9.69
C VAL A 176 21.59 -11.91 -9.18
N GLU A 177 21.50 -12.03 -7.86
CA GLU A 177 20.94 -13.20 -7.20
C GLU A 177 19.48 -13.41 -7.59
N LYS A 178 19.04 -14.67 -7.55
CA LYS A 178 17.61 -15.00 -7.64
C LYS A 178 16.90 -14.46 -6.41
N ILE A 179 15.71 -13.93 -6.61
CA ILE A 179 14.95 -13.26 -5.57
C ILE A 179 13.54 -13.82 -5.46
N SER A 180 13.01 -13.83 -4.23
CA SER A 180 11.63 -14.20 -3.97
C SER A 180 10.73 -13.03 -4.32
N ILE A 181 9.67 -13.29 -5.07
CA ILE A 181 8.73 -12.27 -5.56
C ILE A 181 7.29 -12.64 -5.22
N ASN A 182 6.47 -11.62 -4.97
CA ASN A 182 5.02 -11.71 -5.01
C ASN A 182 4.53 -10.95 -6.25
N PHE A 183 3.54 -11.49 -6.94
CA PHE A 183 2.93 -10.84 -8.09
C PHE A 183 1.43 -11.11 -8.21
N SER A 184 0.74 -10.19 -8.85
CA SER A 184 -0.65 -10.31 -9.26
C SER A 184 -0.82 -9.66 -10.62
N TRP A 185 -1.72 -10.19 -11.44
CA TRP A 185 -1.98 -9.66 -12.77
C TRP A 185 -3.47 -9.57 -13.03
N LYS A 186 -3.92 -8.42 -13.52
CA LYS A 186 -5.29 -8.22 -14.01
C LYS A 186 -5.20 -7.96 -15.52
N PRO A 187 -5.65 -8.88 -16.39
CA PRO A 187 -5.64 -8.65 -17.84
C PRO A 187 -6.54 -7.47 -18.21
N GLU A 188 -6.25 -6.81 -19.32
CA GLU A 188 -7.08 -5.71 -19.84
C GLU A 188 -8.45 -6.19 -20.38
N GLY A 189 -8.59 -7.48 -20.68
CA GLY A 189 -9.84 -8.10 -21.14
C GLY A 189 -10.34 -9.21 -20.21
N ASN A 190 -11.64 -9.50 -20.30
CA ASN A 190 -12.30 -10.54 -19.48
C ASN A 190 -12.10 -11.96 -20.02
N ASP A 191 -11.64 -12.11 -21.27
CA ASP A 191 -11.48 -13.40 -21.93
C ASP A 191 -10.20 -14.14 -21.52
N ILE A 192 -9.30 -13.46 -20.81
CA ILE A 192 -8.04 -14.01 -20.35
C ILE A 192 -8.15 -14.27 -18.84
N CYS A 193 -7.83 -15.49 -18.43
CA CYS A 193 -7.80 -15.82 -17.02
C CYS A 193 -6.59 -15.16 -16.33
N PRO A 194 -6.76 -14.44 -15.21
CA PRO A 194 -5.67 -13.87 -14.43
C PRO A 194 -4.59 -14.87 -13.98
N SER A 195 -4.91 -16.17 -13.90
CA SER A 195 -3.95 -17.22 -13.55
C SER A 195 -3.04 -17.65 -14.71
N SER A 196 -3.27 -17.17 -15.94
CA SER A 196 -2.45 -17.54 -17.10
C SER A 196 -0.98 -17.13 -16.95
N ILE A 197 -0.71 -16.02 -16.25
CA ILE A 197 0.66 -15.61 -15.91
C ILE A 197 1.37 -16.64 -15.00
N ALA A 198 0.64 -17.25 -14.07
CA ALA A 198 1.17 -18.28 -13.20
C ALA A 198 1.52 -19.52 -14.03
N LYS A 199 0.61 -19.94 -14.92
CA LYS A 199 0.88 -21.03 -15.87
C LYS A 199 2.11 -20.76 -16.74
N PHE A 200 2.22 -19.57 -17.32
CA PHE A 200 3.37 -19.19 -18.15
C PHE A 200 4.70 -19.27 -17.38
N LEU A 201 4.73 -18.77 -16.15
CA LEU A 201 5.94 -18.85 -15.32
C LEU A 201 6.26 -20.29 -14.90
N THR A 202 5.24 -21.12 -14.65
CA THR A 202 5.43 -22.56 -14.45
C THR A 202 5.98 -23.25 -15.69
N ASP A 203 5.46 -22.92 -16.88
CA ASP A 203 5.95 -23.47 -18.15
C ASP A 203 7.40 -23.01 -18.45
N MET A 204 7.82 -21.86 -17.91
CA MET A 204 9.23 -21.40 -17.90
C MET A 204 10.12 -22.14 -16.87
N GLY A 205 9.55 -23.02 -16.05
CA GLY A 205 10.26 -23.81 -15.05
C GLY A 205 10.28 -23.21 -13.64
N TYR A 206 9.49 -22.16 -13.37
CA TYR A 206 9.38 -21.61 -12.02
C TYR A 206 8.40 -22.40 -11.14
N SER A 207 8.76 -22.60 -9.87
CA SER A 207 7.83 -23.07 -8.86
C SER A 207 6.93 -21.91 -8.41
N VAL A 208 5.72 -21.85 -8.95
CA VAL A 208 4.73 -20.81 -8.65
C VAL A 208 3.77 -21.31 -7.58
N LYS A 209 3.61 -20.54 -6.51
CA LYS A 209 2.67 -20.81 -5.42
C LYS A 209 1.55 -19.80 -5.41
N GLU A 210 0.32 -20.27 -5.53
CA GLU A 210 -0.87 -19.44 -5.29
C GLU A 210 -0.99 -19.13 -3.78
N CYS A 211 -1.33 -17.88 -3.49
CA CYS A 211 -1.48 -17.33 -2.16
C CYS A 211 -2.77 -16.51 -2.09
N GLU A 212 -3.36 -16.44 -0.91
CA GLU A 212 -4.59 -15.69 -0.68
C GLU A 212 -4.36 -14.54 0.29
N ASN A 213 -5.08 -13.44 0.07
CA ASN A 213 -5.16 -12.36 1.03
C ASN A 213 -5.94 -12.83 2.26
N LYS A 214 -5.39 -12.58 3.44
CA LYS A 214 -6.08 -12.83 4.71
C LYS A 214 -7.07 -11.72 4.97
N TYR A 215 -8.26 -12.08 5.40
CA TYR A 215 -9.33 -11.17 5.77
C TYR A 215 -9.70 -11.34 7.24
N LEU A 216 -9.88 -10.22 7.93
CA LEU A 216 -10.43 -10.17 9.28
C LEU A 216 -11.50 -9.08 9.33
N ASN A 217 -12.62 -9.39 9.97
CA ASN A 217 -13.71 -8.45 10.21
C ASN A 217 -13.99 -8.38 11.71
N ASN A 218 -13.74 -7.21 12.28
CA ASN A 218 -14.01 -6.93 13.68
C ASN A 218 -15.22 -6.02 13.78
N ILE A 219 -16.33 -6.55 14.31
CA ILE A 219 -17.53 -5.77 14.59
C ILE A 219 -17.32 -5.07 15.93
N LEU A 220 -17.47 -3.74 15.93
CA LEU A 220 -17.35 -2.90 17.12
C LEU A 220 -18.72 -2.36 17.50
N TYR A 221 -18.97 -2.22 18.81
CA TYR A 221 -20.23 -1.71 19.35
C TYR A 221 -20.00 -0.45 20.18
N SER A 222 -20.95 0.47 20.13
CA SER A 222 -20.96 1.72 20.91
C SER A 222 -19.66 2.52 20.79
N ILE A 223 -19.08 2.58 19.59
CA ILE A 223 -17.82 3.28 19.35
C ILE A 223 -18.02 4.79 19.32
N LYS A 224 -17.02 5.53 19.81
CA LYS A 224 -16.93 6.98 19.66
C LYS A 224 -15.92 7.28 18.56
N VAL A 225 -16.37 7.86 17.43
CA VAL A 225 -15.48 8.26 16.33
C VAL A 225 -15.26 9.78 16.35
N PRO A 226 -14.06 10.28 16.07
CA PRO A 226 -13.79 11.72 16.06
C PRO A 226 -14.50 12.39 14.89
N LYS A 227 -14.96 13.62 15.08
CA LYS A 227 -15.45 14.50 14.00
C LYS A 227 -14.27 14.89 13.12
N ILE A 228 -14.53 15.04 11.82
CA ILE A 228 -13.54 15.64 10.92
C ILE A 228 -13.46 17.14 11.24
N PRO A 229 -12.25 17.69 11.46
CA PRO A 229 -12.07 19.13 11.62
C PRO A 229 -12.65 19.89 10.43
N THR A 230 -13.43 20.94 10.70
CA THR A 230 -14.04 21.77 9.64
C THR A 230 -13.00 22.65 8.95
N ASN A 231 -11.95 23.04 9.68
CA ASN A 231 -10.92 23.91 9.18
C ASN A 231 -9.83 23.12 8.42
N PRO A 232 -9.28 23.68 7.33
CA PRO A 232 -8.20 23.05 6.60
C PRO A 232 -6.94 22.94 7.47
N LEU A 233 -6.17 21.87 7.25
CA LEU A 233 -4.92 21.62 7.97
C LEU A 233 -3.93 22.79 7.83
N ASN A 234 -3.63 23.44 8.94
CA ASN A 234 -2.64 24.50 9.14
C ASN A 234 -2.02 24.38 10.54
N ASP A 235 -1.11 25.27 10.92
CA ASP A 235 -0.43 25.20 12.21
C ASP A 235 -1.38 25.34 13.42
N GLU A 236 -2.50 26.06 13.25
CA GLU A 236 -3.49 26.27 14.32
C GLU A 236 -4.45 25.08 14.51
N THR A 237 -4.68 24.31 13.45
CA THR A 237 -5.61 23.16 13.43
C THR A 237 -4.87 21.82 13.46
N TYR A 238 -3.53 21.85 13.49
CA TYR A 238 -2.69 20.67 13.45
C TYR A 238 -3.06 19.64 14.52
N ASP A 239 -3.33 20.12 15.74
CA ASP A 239 -3.67 19.26 16.87
C ASP A 239 -5.00 18.53 16.65
N GLU A 240 -6.03 19.22 16.13
CA GLU A 240 -7.34 18.61 15.80
C GLU A 240 -7.20 17.50 14.74
N TRP A 241 -6.35 17.74 13.72
CA TRP A 241 -6.07 16.75 12.68
C TRP A 241 -5.23 15.58 13.21
N SER A 242 -4.28 15.84 14.11
CA SER A 242 -3.48 14.81 14.77
C SER A 242 -4.36 13.91 15.65
N GLU A 243 -5.26 14.51 16.41
CA GLU A 243 -6.26 13.84 17.24
C GLU A 243 -7.18 12.93 16.41
N LEU A 244 -7.71 13.44 15.28
CA LEU A 244 -8.50 12.65 14.33
C LEU A 244 -7.73 11.40 13.88
N LEU A 245 -6.47 11.57 13.47
CA LEU A 245 -5.61 10.49 12.98
C LEU A 245 -5.31 9.45 14.05
N GLU A 246 -4.90 9.89 15.23
CA GLU A 246 -4.52 9.03 16.35
C GLU A 246 -5.71 8.19 16.80
N HIS A 247 -6.84 8.83 17.08
CA HIS A 247 -8.02 8.13 17.58
C HIS A 247 -8.61 7.17 16.55
N THR A 248 -8.67 7.57 15.27
CA THR A 248 -9.10 6.67 14.19
C THR A 248 -8.18 5.46 14.10
N SER A 249 -6.87 5.67 14.23
CA SER A 249 -5.89 4.58 14.20
C SER A 249 -6.05 3.65 15.41
N MET A 250 -6.31 4.18 16.61
CA MET A 250 -6.59 3.39 17.80
C MET A 250 -7.81 2.49 17.62
N ILE A 251 -8.91 3.03 17.07
CA ILE A 251 -10.11 2.24 16.76
C ILE A 251 -9.77 1.11 15.78
N MET A 252 -9.06 1.42 14.68
CA MET A 252 -8.67 0.42 13.69
C MET A 252 -7.76 -0.66 14.29
N LEU A 253 -6.92 -0.33 15.26
CA LEU A 253 -6.04 -1.29 15.92
C LEU A 253 -6.75 -2.09 17.02
N GLY A 254 -8.01 -1.79 17.32
CA GLY A 254 -8.75 -2.40 18.42
C GLY A 254 -8.17 -2.05 19.78
N CYS A 255 -7.53 -0.89 19.91
CA CYS A 255 -7.05 -0.41 21.20
C CYS A 255 -8.25 -0.07 22.09
N GLU A 256 -8.21 -0.51 23.35
CA GLU A 256 -9.21 -0.12 24.33
C GLU A 256 -8.98 1.34 24.72
N ASN A 257 -10.01 2.17 24.54
CA ASN A 257 -10.01 3.52 25.06
C ASN A 257 -10.18 3.44 26.58
N ASN A 258 -9.07 3.38 27.30
CA ASN A 258 -9.09 3.81 28.69
C ASN A 258 -9.54 5.28 28.67
N GLU A 259 -10.44 5.68 29.57
CA GLU A 259 -11.15 6.97 29.64
C GLU A 259 -10.24 8.24 29.68
N GLN A 260 -8.94 8.08 29.50
CA GLN A 260 -7.90 9.10 29.57
C GLN A 260 -7.35 9.54 28.20
N THR A 261 -7.91 9.10 27.07
CA THR A 261 -7.63 9.77 25.79
C THR A 261 -8.18 11.20 25.93
N GLY A 262 -7.30 12.20 26.06
CA GLY A 262 -7.64 13.59 26.40
C GLY A 262 -8.53 14.35 25.42
N LEU A 263 -9.27 13.64 24.58
CA LEU A 263 -10.25 14.17 23.65
C LEU A 263 -11.46 14.71 24.39
N ASN A 264 -11.83 15.93 24.04
CA ASN A 264 -13.09 16.50 24.48
C ASN A 264 -14.25 15.69 23.90
N ASP A 265 -15.15 15.19 24.75
CA ASP A 265 -16.30 14.39 24.34
C ASP A 265 -17.20 15.12 23.31
N SER A 266 -17.13 16.46 23.24
CA SER A 266 -17.81 17.28 22.23
C SER A 266 -17.35 17.02 20.79
N ASN A 267 -16.12 16.54 20.60
CA ASN A 267 -15.51 16.27 19.30
C ASN A 267 -15.73 14.83 18.83
N LEU A 268 -16.50 14.05 19.57
CA LEU A 268 -16.78 12.65 19.27
C LEU A 268 -18.23 12.47 18.79
N ILE A 269 -18.43 11.57 17.85
CA ILE A 269 -19.72 11.09 17.36
C ILE A 269 -19.92 9.68 17.92
N LYS A 270 -21.05 9.47 18.60
CA LYS A 270 -21.44 8.13 19.07
C LYS A 270 -22.02 7.34 17.91
N VAL A 271 -21.47 6.17 17.68
CA VAL A 271 -21.87 5.25 16.62
C VAL A 271 -22.26 3.94 17.27
N ARG A 272 -23.49 3.49 17.02
CA ARG A 272 -24.05 2.28 17.65
C ARG A 272 -23.23 1.03 17.31
N ARG A 273 -22.82 0.89 16.06
CA ARG A 273 -21.96 -0.19 15.60
C ARG A 273 -21.14 0.27 14.40
N GLY A 274 -19.94 -0.26 14.30
CA GLY A 274 -19.07 -0.12 13.14
C GLY A 274 -18.38 -1.44 12.87
N SER A 275 -17.70 -1.53 11.74
CA SER A 275 -16.83 -2.67 11.43
C SER A 275 -15.44 -2.16 11.08
N VAL A 276 -14.42 -2.87 11.55
CA VAL A 276 -13.05 -2.71 11.09
C VAL A 276 -12.67 -3.92 10.26
N LEU A 277 -12.43 -3.68 8.98
CA LEU A 277 -11.99 -4.69 8.03
C LEU A 277 -10.47 -4.62 7.90
N HIS A 278 -9.79 -5.76 7.98
CA HIS A 278 -8.37 -5.86 7.70
C HIS A 278 -8.12 -6.86 6.58
N TYR A 279 -7.47 -6.37 5.53
CA TYR A 279 -6.92 -7.18 4.45
C TYR A 279 -5.41 -7.24 4.60
N LYS A 280 -4.84 -8.44 4.61
CA LYS A 280 -3.40 -8.64 4.73
C LYS A 280 -2.91 -9.62 3.67
N GLY A 281 -1.98 -9.17 2.84
CA GLY A 281 -1.40 -9.98 1.78
C GLY A 281 -0.70 -9.11 0.74
N PHE A 282 -0.97 -9.37 -0.53
CA PHE A 282 -0.46 -8.59 -1.66
C PHE A 282 -1.62 -7.89 -2.36
N ILE A 283 -1.76 -6.59 -2.09
CA ILE A 283 -2.88 -5.78 -2.58
C ILE A 283 -2.34 -4.81 -3.63
N SER A 284 -2.74 -5.02 -4.87
CA SER A 284 -2.35 -4.19 -6.02
C SER A 284 -3.04 -2.83 -6.01
N TYR A 285 -2.47 -1.90 -6.79
CA TYR A 285 -3.09 -0.62 -7.11
C TYR A 285 -4.53 -0.79 -7.64
N SER A 286 -4.76 -1.67 -8.63
CA SER A 286 -6.10 -1.89 -9.20
C SER A 286 -7.10 -2.32 -8.15
N LYS A 287 -6.73 -3.25 -7.26
CA LYS A 287 -7.63 -3.71 -6.20
C LYS A 287 -7.95 -2.62 -5.20
N LEU A 288 -6.96 -1.81 -4.83
CA LEU A 288 -7.18 -0.67 -3.97
C LEU A 288 -8.07 0.40 -4.64
N LYS A 289 -7.89 0.63 -5.94
CA LYS A 289 -8.76 1.53 -6.72
C LYS A 289 -10.20 1.01 -6.74
N ASP A 290 -10.39 -0.27 -7.07
CA ASP A 290 -11.71 -0.91 -7.12
C ASP A 290 -12.43 -0.78 -5.76
N LEU A 291 -11.71 -1.03 -4.65
CA LEU A 291 -12.23 -0.82 -3.29
C LEU A 291 -12.63 0.63 -3.01
N ILE A 292 -11.78 1.59 -3.35
CA ILE A 292 -12.08 3.00 -3.08
C ILE A 292 -13.31 3.44 -3.87
N MET A 293 -13.50 2.92 -5.09
CA MET A 293 -14.71 3.16 -5.87
C MET A 293 -15.95 2.55 -5.22
N GLU A 294 -15.86 1.32 -4.70
CA GLU A 294 -16.93 0.68 -3.94
C GLU A 294 -17.29 1.47 -2.68
N ILE A 295 -16.28 1.91 -1.90
CA ILE A 295 -16.48 2.76 -0.72
C ILE A 295 -17.18 4.06 -1.08
N ARG A 296 -16.80 4.70 -2.19
CA ARG A 296 -17.47 5.92 -2.65
C ARG A 296 -18.92 5.68 -3.01
N HIS A 297 -19.20 4.58 -3.71
CA HIS A 297 -20.57 4.21 -4.06
C HIS A 297 -21.41 3.99 -2.80
N MET A 298 -20.91 3.21 -1.84
CA MET A 298 -21.59 2.99 -0.57
C MET A 298 -21.87 4.29 0.20
N MET A 299 -20.88 5.19 0.28
CA MET A 299 -21.04 6.50 0.93
C MET A 299 -22.05 7.41 0.22
N SER A 300 -22.23 7.25 -1.09
CA SER A 300 -23.25 8.00 -1.85
C SER A 300 -24.67 7.51 -1.55
N GLU A 301 -24.83 6.24 -1.19
CA GLU A 301 -26.13 5.64 -0.87
C GLU A 301 -26.54 5.85 0.60
N ASN A 302 -25.57 6.06 1.50
CA ASN A 302 -25.81 6.24 2.93
C ASN A 302 -25.05 7.44 3.48
N SER A 303 -25.79 8.50 3.77
CA SER A 303 -25.26 9.75 4.32
C SER A 303 -25.15 9.77 5.85
N SER A 304 -25.53 8.69 6.54
CA SER A 304 -25.63 8.67 8.00
C SER A 304 -24.28 8.63 8.72
N PHE A 305 -23.20 8.28 8.02
CA PHE A 305 -21.86 8.22 8.60
C PHE A 305 -20.97 9.37 8.13
N PRO A 306 -20.19 9.99 9.03
CA PRO A 306 -19.43 11.19 8.70
C PRO A 306 -18.29 10.92 7.72
N TYR A 307 -17.69 9.71 7.73
CA TYR A 307 -16.62 9.32 6.80
C TYR A 307 -16.29 7.83 6.90
N ILE A 308 -15.79 7.22 5.83
CA ILE A 308 -15.10 5.92 5.90
C ILE A 308 -13.59 6.18 5.92
N ALA A 309 -12.88 5.59 6.87
CA ALA A 309 -11.43 5.72 6.96
C ALA A 309 -10.73 4.50 6.36
N VAL A 310 -9.71 4.73 5.53
CA VAL A 310 -8.91 3.70 4.85
C VAL A 310 -7.44 3.92 5.19
N SER A 311 -6.85 2.96 5.92
CA SER A 311 -5.42 2.91 6.18
C SER A 311 -4.74 1.95 5.22
N SER A 312 -3.57 2.34 4.74
CA SER A 312 -2.78 1.58 3.79
C SER A 312 -1.34 1.49 4.26
N VAL A 313 -0.88 0.28 4.55
CA VAL A 313 0.48 0.00 5.01
C VAL A 313 1.24 -0.74 3.89
N PRO A 314 2.32 -0.14 3.36
CA PRO A 314 3.13 -0.79 2.34
C PRO A 314 4.01 -1.90 2.93
N PHE A 315 4.58 -2.71 2.05
CA PHE A 315 5.60 -3.70 2.44
C PHE A 315 6.82 -3.02 3.09
N SER A 316 7.48 -3.70 4.03
CA SER A 316 8.56 -3.12 4.83
C SER A 316 9.78 -2.71 4.00
N ASN A 317 10.18 -3.49 2.99
CA ASN A 317 11.15 -3.09 1.98
C ASN A 317 10.75 -1.81 1.22
N LEU A 318 9.46 -1.52 1.14
CA LEU A 318 8.92 -0.38 0.41
C LEU A 318 8.58 0.83 1.29
N GLN A 319 8.61 0.68 2.63
CA GLN A 319 8.24 1.75 3.58
C GLN A 319 9.12 3.00 3.47
N LYS A 320 10.34 2.86 2.93
CA LYS A 320 11.23 3.99 2.64
C LYS A 320 10.75 4.85 1.46
N HIS A 321 9.87 4.33 0.61
CA HIS A 321 9.34 4.99 -0.59
C HIS A 321 7.88 5.36 -0.43
N PHE A 322 7.10 4.40 0.06
CA PHE A 322 5.70 4.58 0.33
C PHE A 322 5.54 4.66 1.84
N LYS A 323 4.96 5.75 2.31
CA LYS A 323 4.59 5.86 3.72
C LYS A 323 3.25 5.19 3.94
N THR A 324 3.02 4.74 5.16
CA THR A 324 1.66 4.45 5.61
C THR A 324 0.80 5.68 5.36
N LYS A 325 -0.38 5.47 4.77
CA LYS A 325 -1.35 6.53 4.57
C LYS A 325 -2.64 6.19 5.27
N LEU A 326 -3.27 7.22 5.82
CA LEU A 326 -4.64 7.18 6.30
C LEU A 326 -5.43 8.17 5.46
N MET A 327 -6.55 7.71 4.92
CA MET A 327 -7.44 8.46 4.05
C MET A 327 -8.83 8.47 4.67
N PHE A 328 -9.51 9.61 4.57
CA PHE A 328 -10.89 9.75 5.02
C PHE A 328 -11.76 10.03 3.80
N ILE A 329 -12.77 9.20 3.55
CA ILE A 329 -13.73 9.36 2.45
C ILE A 329 -15.02 9.90 3.05
N THR A 330 -15.39 11.14 2.71
CA THR A 330 -16.48 11.88 3.37
C THR A 330 -17.63 12.15 2.41
N PRO A 331 -18.89 12.28 2.89
CA PRO A 331 -19.95 12.88 2.10
C PRO A 331 -19.57 14.31 1.69
N ASP A 332 -20.15 14.81 0.59
CA ASP A 332 -19.80 16.09 -0.03
C ASP A 332 -20.09 17.35 0.78
N MET A 333 -20.58 17.21 2.01
CA MET A 333 -21.07 18.31 2.84
C MET A 333 -20.02 18.92 3.78
N ILE A 334 -18.78 18.41 3.86
CA ILE A 334 -17.81 18.93 4.84
C ILE A 334 -16.97 20.12 4.31
N TYR A 335 -16.93 20.34 2.99
CA TYR A 335 -16.25 21.50 2.38
C TYR A 335 -17.22 22.32 1.52
N ALA A 336 -18.29 22.81 2.14
CA ALA A 336 -19.13 23.85 1.57
C ALA A 336 -18.80 25.19 2.24
N SER A 337 -17.62 25.72 1.94
CA SER A 337 -17.33 27.16 2.07
C SER A 337 -16.20 27.49 1.09
N GLU A 338 -16.62 28.13 -0.01
CA GLU A 338 -15.93 28.90 -1.06
C GLU A 338 -14.43 28.68 -1.34
#